data_AF-W7ILW5-F1
#
_entry.id   AF-W7ILW5-F1
#
_cell.length_a   1.000
_cell.length_b   1.000
_cell.length_c   1.000
_cell.angle_alpha   90.00
_cell.angle_beta   90.00
_cell.angle_gamma   90.00
#
_symmetry.space_group_name_H-M   'P 1'
#
loop_
_entity.id
_entity.type
_entity.pdbx_description
1 polymer ?
#
loop_
_entity_poly.entity_id
_entity_poly.type
_entity_poly.pdbx_seq_one_letter_code
_entity_poly.pdbx_strand_id
1 'polypeptide(L)'
;MPKVDDHGIDQLDGVRVWADNTADAVRLRSETDCFATRTDPGGGLLWERAGTLAEVVDSLLDLPDPGTAAAPSLVIGRAPSLWTPGQGSGR
;
A
#
# COMPACT_ATOMS: atom_id res chain seq x y z
N MET A 1 -12.34 -5.74 0.56
CA MET A 1 -13.12 -6.95 0.88
C MET A 1 -12.30 -7.78 1.83
N PRO A 2 -12.85 -8.25 2.96
CA PRO A 2 -12.17 -9.21 3.81
C PRO A 2 -11.85 -10.47 3.00
N LYS A 3 -10.66 -11.01 3.18
CA LYS A 3 -10.29 -12.35 2.74
C LYS A 3 -10.56 -13.31 3.88
N VAL A 4 -10.87 -14.55 3.53
CA VAL A 4 -11.35 -15.58 4.45
C VAL A 4 -10.60 -16.87 4.16
N ASP A 5 -10.15 -17.55 5.21
CA ASP A 5 -9.60 -18.91 5.19
C ASP A 5 -10.51 -19.88 5.97
N ASP A 6 -10.04 -21.11 6.20
CA ASP A 6 -10.78 -22.14 6.93
C ASP A 6 -11.06 -21.78 8.41
N HIS A 7 -10.43 -20.72 8.93
CA HIS A 7 -10.50 -20.26 10.32
C HIS A 7 -11.22 -18.92 10.50
N GLY A 8 -11.58 -18.23 9.41
CA GLY A 8 -12.32 -16.97 9.44
C GLY A 8 -11.67 -15.89 8.58
N ILE A 9 -11.83 -14.62 8.96
CA ILE A 9 -11.19 -13.51 8.23
C ILE A 9 -9.68 -13.55 8.48
N ASP A 10 -8.89 -13.80 7.45
CA ASP A 10 -7.42 -13.86 7.51
C ASP A 10 -6.77 -12.50 7.16
N GLN A 11 -7.48 -11.66 6.40
CA GLN A 11 -6.97 -10.37 5.96
C GLN A 11 -8.09 -9.37 5.67
N LEU A 12 -7.85 -8.10 6.03
CA LEU A 12 -8.64 -6.96 5.59
C LEU A 12 -7.72 -5.97 4.85
N ASP A 13 -8.05 -5.68 3.60
CA ASP A 13 -7.38 -4.64 2.81
C ASP A 13 -8.30 -3.41 2.69
N GLY A 14 -7.73 -2.22 2.91
CA GLY A 14 -8.37 -0.92 2.73
C GLY A 14 -7.55 -0.04 1.79
N VAL A 15 -8.23 0.83 1.03
CA VAL A 15 -7.58 1.79 0.13
C VAL A 15 -8.30 3.13 0.19
N ARG A 16 -7.53 4.22 0.22
CA ARG A 16 -8.00 5.60 0.04
C ARG A 16 -7.29 6.17 -1.19
N VAL A 17 -8.06 6.56 -2.18
CA VAL A 17 -7.54 7.25 -3.37
C VAL A 17 -7.79 8.74 -3.23
N TRP A 18 -6.75 9.54 -3.45
CA TRP A 18 -6.77 11.00 -3.38
C TRP A 18 -7.13 11.62 -4.73
N ALA A 19 -7.41 12.93 -4.75
CA ALA A 19 -7.82 13.62 -5.97
C ALA A 19 -6.75 13.63 -7.08
N ASP A 20 -5.46 13.53 -6.72
CA ASP A 20 -4.33 13.45 -7.64
C ASP A 20 -4.01 12.01 -8.09
N ASN A 21 -4.82 11.03 -7.69
CA ASN A 21 -4.62 9.59 -7.86
C ASN A 21 -3.43 8.99 -7.08
N THR A 22 -2.86 9.73 -6.13
CA THR A 22 -2.05 9.10 -5.07
C THR A 22 -2.97 8.15 -4.28
N ALA A 23 -2.46 7.01 -3.83
CA ALA A 23 -3.24 6.03 -3.09
C ALA A 23 -2.55 5.62 -1.79
N ASP A 24 -3.31 5.64 -0.70
CA ASP A 24 -2.92 5.03 0.58
C ASP A 24 -3.59 3.68 0.70
N ALA A 25 -2.82 2.63 0.92
CA ALA A 25 -3.32 1.27 1.10
C ALA A 25 -2.89 0.74 2.47
N VAL A 26 -3.77 -0.05 3.09
CA VAL A 26 -3.48 -0.77 4.33
C VAL A 26 -3.90 -2.23 4.19
N ARG A 27 -3.07 -3.12 4.70
CA ARG A 27 -3.32 -4.55 4.86
C ARG A 27 -3.25 -4.87 6.34
N LEU A 28 -4.33 -5.41 6.87
CA LEU A 28 -4.44 -5.88 8.24
C LEU A 28 -4.60 -7.40 8.21
N ARG A 29 -3.70 -8.14 8.87
CA ARG A 29 -3.87 -9.58 9.12
C ARG A 29 -4.12 -9.86 10.60
N SER A 30 -3.45 -9.11 11.48
CA SER A 30 -3.69 -9.15 12.91
C SER A 30 -3.28 -7.82 13.56
N GLU A 31 -3.57 -7.67 14.85
CA GLU A 31 -3.14 -6.50 15.64
C GLU A 31 -1.61 -6.29 15.58
N THR A 32 -0.83 -7.33 15.31
CA THR A 32 0.64 -7.28 15.27
C THR A 32 1.23 -7.44 13.87
N ASP A 33 0.42 -7.75 12.86
CA ASP A 33 0.83 -7.89 11.45
C ASP A 33 -0.05 -6.99 10.58
N CYS A 34 0.45 -5.77 10.37
CA CYS A 34 -0.14 -4.78 9.52
C CYS A 34 0.93 -4.13 8.62
N PHE A 35 0.53 -3.74 7.43
CA PHE A 35 1.38 -3.07 6.46
C PHE A 35 0.60 -1.99 5.72
N ALA A 36 1.19 -0.82 5.54
CA ALA A 36 0.61 0.26 4.76
C ALA A 36 1.61 0.86 3.78
N THR A 37 1.08 1.44 2.72
CA THR A 37 1.85 2.13 1.69
C THR A 37 1.15 3.40 1.25
N ARG A 38 1.94 4.36 0.75
CA ARG A 38 1.49 5.42 -0.16
C ARG A 38 2.13 5.22 -1.52
N THR A 39 1.36 5.26 -2.60
CA THR A 39 1.87 5.14 -3.97
C THR A 39 1.47 6.32 -4.85
N ASP A 40 2.35 6.71 -5.76
CA ASP A 40 2.05 7.66 -6.83
C ASP A 40 1.03 7.07 -7.84
N PRO A 41 0.47 7.89 -8.76
CA PRO A 41 -0.49 7.43 -9.76
C PRO A 41 0.05 6.34 -10.70
N GLY A 42 1.37 6.22 -10.84
CA GLY A 42 2.06 5.20 -11.63
C GLY A 42 2.49 3.97 -10.82
N GLY A 43 1.97 3.80 -9.60
CA GLY A 43 2.28 2.68 -8.71
C GLY A 43 3.68 2.72 -8.08
N GLY A 44 4.38 3.85 -8.14
CA GLY A 44 5.65 4.06 -7.46
C GLY A 44 5.43 4.22 -5.96
N LEU A 45 6.18 3.49 -5.13
CA LEU A 45 6.10 3.56 -3.68
C LEU A 45 6.72 4.86 -3.18
N LEU A 46 5.94 5.69 -2.50
CA LEU A 46 6.37 6.97 -1.92
C LEU A 46 6.69 6.84 -0.43
N TRP A 47 6.01 5.92 0.26
CA TRP A 47 6.15 5.67 1.69
C TRP A 47 5.61 4.28 2.04
N GLU A 48 6.16 3.65 3.08
CA GLU A 48 5.65 2.39 3.63
C GLU A 48 5.83 2.32 5.15
N ARG A 49 4.99 1.50 5.80
CA ARG A 49 5.14 1.13 7.21
C ARG A 49 4.66 -0.30 7.44
N ALA A 50 5.50 -1.12 8.06
CA ALA A 50 5.12 -2.39 8.67
C ALA A 50 5.08 -2.23 10.18
N GLY A 51 4.21 -2.98 10.86
CA GLY A 51 4.18 -3.03 12.31
C GLY A 51 2.84 -3.51 12.86
N THR A 52 2.55 -3.11 14.10
CA THR A 52 1.24 -3.31 14.71
C THR A 52 0.17 -2.45 14.02
N LEU A 53 -1.09 -2.84 14.16
CA LEU A 53 -2.23 -2.07 13.65
C LEU A 53 -2.20 -0.63 14.18
N ALA A 54 -1.90 -0.44 15.47
CA ALA A 54 -1.83 0.89 16.09
C ALA A 54 -0.75 1.75 15.42
N GLU A 55 0.49 1.25 15.33
CA GLU A 55 1.60 2.00 14.72
C GLU A 55 1.34 2.34 13.25
N VAL A 56 0.74 1.41 12.50
CA VAL A 56 0.46 1.60 11.07
C VAL A 56 -0.65 2.64 10.86
N VAL A 57 -1.73 2.57 11.64
CA VAL A 57 -2.83 3.54 11.56
C VAL A 57 -2.36 4.93 11.97
N ASP A 58 -1.64 5.05 13.09
CA ASP A 58 -1.09 6.33 13.53
C ASP A 58 -0.19 6.93 12.45
N SER A 59 0.69 6.13 11.87
CA SER A 59 1.58 6.60 10.80
C SER A 59 0.84 7.04 9.53
N LEU A 60 -0.28 6.39 9.19
CA LEU A 60 -1.13 6.79 8.06
C LEU A 60 -1.86 8.11 8.31
N LEU A 61 -2.32 8.33 9.54
CA LEU A 61 -3.02 9.56 9.93
C LEU A 61 -2.06 10.75 10.03
N ASP A 62 -0.80 10.51 10.36
CA ASP A 62 0.25 11.52 10.42
C ASP A 62 0.79 11.94 9.04
N LEU A 63 0.46 11.20 7.97
CA LEU A 63 0.90 11.56 6.62
C LEU A 63 0.24 12.87 6.16
N PRO A 64 1.03 13.88 5.75
CA PRO A 64 0.48 15.08 5.13
C PRO A 64 -0.29 14.72 3.85
N ASP A 65 -1.33 15.50 3.53
CA ASP A 65 -2.07 15.33 2.27
C ASP A 65 -1.11 15.39 1.06
N PRO A 66 -1.32 14.56 0.02
CA PRO A 66 -0.55 14.63 -1.21
C PRO A 66 -0.51 16.04 -1.80
N GLY A 67 0.62 16.42 -2.41
CA GLY A 67 0.82 17.75 -2.99
C GLY A 67 1.17 18.86 -1.99
N THR A 68 1.15 18.59 -0.69
CA THR A 68 1.69 19.53 0.32
C THR A 68 3.22 19.44 0.38
N ALA A 69 3.88 20.52 0.81
CA ALA A 69 5.34 20.60 0.82
C ALA A 69 6.04 19.53 1.68
N ALA A 70 5.36 19.01 2.70
CA ALA A 70 5.88 17.97 3.59
C ALA A 70 5.50 16.54 3.17
N ALA A 71 4.67 16.38 2.13
CA ALA A 71 4.25 15.07 1.68
C ALA A 71 5.43 14.28 1.08
N PRO A 72 5.55 12.98 1.38
CA PRO A 72 6.47 12.10 0.68
C PRO A 72 6.21 12.14 -0.84
N SER A 73 7.23 12.47 -1.61
CA SER A 73 7.15 12.64 -3.08
C SER A 73 8.25 11.89 -3.84
N LEU A 74 9.26 11.38 -3.13
CA LEU A 74 10.32 10.57 -3.73
C LEU A 74 9.84 9.13 -3.86
N VAL A 75 9.89 8.58 -5.09
CA VAL A 75 9.68 7.16 -5.31
C VAL A 75 10.86 6.37 -4.76
N ILE A 76 10.64 5.61 -3.69
CA ILE A 76 11.64 4.78 -3.00
C ILE A 76 11.66 3.34 -3.51
N GLY A 77 10.65 2.93 -4.26
CA GLY A 77 10.56 1.59 -4.83
C GLY A 77 9.52 1.51 -5.94
N ARG A 78 9.69 0.56 -6.84
CA ARG A 78 8.68 0.21 -7.84
C ARG A 78 8.59 -1.30 -7.89
N ALA A 79 7.38 -1.83 -7.82
CA ALA A 79 7.21 -3.24 -8.11
C ALA A 79 7.72 -3.51 -9.53
N PRO A 80 8.56 -4.53 -9.75
CA PRO A 80 8.85 -4.97 -11.11
C PRO A 80 7.53 -5.29 -11.80
N SER A 81 7.45 -5.05 -13.10
CA SER A 81 6.31 -5.51 -13.89
C SER A 81 6.05 -6.98 -13.55
N LEU A 82 4.88 -7.27 -12.98
CA LEU A 82 4.48 -8.61 -12.59
C LEU A 82 4.75 -9.52 -13.78
N TRP A 83 5.60 -10.51 -13.58
CA TRP A 83 5.83 -11.51 -14.61
C TRP A 83 4.46 -12.10 -14.97
N THR A 84 4.04 -11.83 -16.20
CA THR A 84 2.80 -12.36 -16.75
C THR A 84 3.21 -13.53 -17.63
N PRO A 85 2.86 -14.78 -17.27
CA PRO A 85 3.17 -15.93 -18.12
C PRO A 85 2.62 -15.68 -19.53
N GLY A 86 3.49 -15.75 -20.55
CA GLY A 86 3.13 -15.54 -21.97
C GLY A 86 3.59 -14.22 -22.59
N GLN A 87 4.25 -13.32 -21.85
CA GLN A 87 4.87 -12.09 -22.41
C GLN A 87 6.36 -12.24 -22.75
N GLY A 88 6.85 -13.48 -22.87
CA GLY A 88 8.24 -13.75 -23.23
C GLY A 88 8.38 -15.01 -24.09
N SER A 89 8.32 -14.85 -25.41
CA SER A 89 9.16 -15.57 -26.38
C SER A 89 8.95 -14.94 -27.75
N GLY A 90 9.87 -14.07 -28.14
CA GLY A 90 9.81 -13.38 -29.42
C GLY A 90 11.18 -12.80 -29.78
N ARG A 91 12.19 -13.66 -29.86
CA ARG A 91 13.35 -13.54 -30.77
C ARG A 91 13.80 -14.93 -31.17
#